data_AF-A0A1J3FVH0-F1
#
_entry.id   AF-A0A1J3FVH0-F1
#
_cell.length_a   1.000
_cell.length_b   1.000
_cell.length_c   1.000
_cell.angle_alpha   90.00
_cell.angle_beta   90.00
_cell.angle_gamma   90.00
#
_symmetry.space_group_name_H-M   'P 1'
#
loop_
_entity.id
_entity.type
_entity.pdbx_description
1 polymer ?
#
loop_
_entity_poly.entity_id
_entity_poly.type
_entity_poly.pdbx_seq_one_letter_code
_entity_poly.pdbx_strand_id
1 'polypeptide(L)'
;RSAYAPGEKGLRYDGVYRIEKCWRKVGIQGRYKVCRYLFVRCDNGPAPWTSDEHGDRPRVLPNIPELKKATDLFERKETETPSWGFDESEGRWKWMKAPPASRKSVEALDPEERRSIKRAIKAAQNNSVR
;
A
#
# COMPACT_ATOMS: atom_id res chain seq x y z
N ARG A 1 -19.87 -13.39 -11.55
CA ARG A 1 -18.68 -12.55 -11.89
C ARG A 1 -18.74 -11.31 -11.00
N SER A 2 -17.61 -10.78 -10.52
CA SER A 2 -17.61 -9.52 -9.75
C SER A 2 -18.14 -8.38 -10.63
N ALA A 3 -18.96 -7.48 -10.07
CA ALA A 3 -19.44 -6.28 -10.76
C ALA A 3 -18.29 -5.31 -11.12
N TYR A 4 -17.16 -5.42 -10.43
CA TYR A 4 -15.97 -4.60 -10.67
C TYR A 4 -15.03 -5.18 -11.74
N ALA A 5 -15.25 -6.42 -12.18
CA ALA A 5 -14.42 -7.03 -13.23
C ALA A 5 -14.60 -6.26 -14.55
N PRO A 6 -13.54 -6.06 -15.35
CA PRO A 6 -13.66 -5.40 -16.65
C PRO A 6 -14.67 -6.15 -17.53
N GLY A 7 -15.51 -5.40 -18.26
CA GLY A 7 -16.53 -5.98 -19.14
C GLY A 7 -15.91 -6.74 -20.31
N GLU A 8 -14.84 -6.17 -20.88
CA GLU A 8 -14.06 -6.75 -21.96
C GLU A 8 -13.12 -7.87 -21.47
N LYS A 9 -12.68 -8.71 -22.39
CA LYS A 9 -11.61 -9.69 -22.10
C LYS A 9 -10.29 -8.94 -21.98
N GLY A 10 -9.73 -8.86 -20.78
CA GLY A 10 -8.45 -8.19 -20.56
C GLY A 10 -8.10 -8.04 -19.08
N LEU A 11 -6.96 -7.39 -18.85
CA LEU A 11 -6.49 -6.98 -17.52
C LEU A 11 -6.61 -5.46 -17.40
N ARG A 12 -7.02 -4.97 -16.24
CA ARG A 12 -7.12 -3.55 -15.92
C ARG A 12 -6.34 -3.27 -14.64
N TYR A 13 -5.55 -2.21 -14.64
CA TYR A 13 -4.91 -1.71 -13.43
C TYR A 13 -5.91 -0.88 -12.63
N ASP A 14 -6.22 -1.33 -11.42
CA ASP A 14 -7.25 -0.73 -10.57
C ASP A 14 -6.68 0.19 -9.47
N GLY A 15 -5.37 0.46 -9.49
CA GLY A 15 -4.70 1.30 -8.50
C GLY A 15 -4.02 0.53 -7.35
N VAL A 16 -3.52 1.29 -6.39
CA VAL A 16 -2.80 0.81 -5.21
C VAL A 16 -3.77 0.40 -4.10
N TYR A 17 -3.46 -0.71 -3.44
CA TYR A 17 -4.19 -1.21 -2.27
C TYR A 17 -3.26 -1.45 -1.10
N ARG A 18 -3.80 -1.31 0.11
CA ARG A 18 -3.15 -1.71 1.36
C ARG A 18 -3.94 -2.82 2.04
N ILE A 19 -3.22 -3.66 2.78
CA ILE A 19 -3.82 -4.69 3.63
C ILE A 19 -4.06 -4.10 5.02
N GLU A 20 -5.32 -4.12 5.44
CA GLU A 20 -5.74 -3.62 6.76
C GLU A 20 -5.83 -4.72 7.81
N LYS A 21 -6.32 -5.89 7.39
CA LYS A 21 -6.44 -7.07 8.24
C LYS A 21 -6.02 -8.31 7.46
N CYS A 22 -5.37 -9.26 8.11
CA CYS A 22 -5.16 -10.59 7.58
C CYS A 22 -5.41 -11.65 8.65
N TRP A 23 -5.94 -12.79 8.24
CA TRP A 23 -6.30 -13.86 9.17
C TRP A 23 -6.40 -15.19 8.44
N ARG A 24 -6.49 -16.28 9.22
CA ARG A 24 -6.77 -17.62 8.71
C ARG A 24 -8.16 -18.07 9.14
N LYS A 25 -8.79 -18.89 8.30
CA LYS A 25 -10.05 -19.56 8.61
C LYS A 25 -10.11 -20.92 7.94
N VAL A 26 -11.00 -21.78 8.39
CA VAL A 26 -11.37 -22.99 7.63
C VAL A 26 -12.05 -22.55 6.32
N GLY A 27 -11.58 -23.09 5.19
CA GLY A 27 -12.13 -22.83 3.87
C GLY A 27 -13.55 -23.38 3.72
N ILE A 28 -14.24 -23.01 2.64
CA ILE A 28 -15.65 -23.39 2.41
C ILE A 28 -15.83 -24.92 2.38
N GLN A 29 -14.81 -25.66 1.93
CA GLN A 29 -14.80 -27.13 1.91
C GLN A 29 -14.55 -27.78 3.28
N GLY A 30 -14.34 -27.01 4.35
CA GLY A 30 -14.25 -27.53 5.73
C GLY A 30 -12.93 -28.22 6.11
N ARG A 31 -12.13 -28.66 5.14
CA ARG A 31 -10.93 -29.49 5.41
C ARG A 31 -9.64 -28.70 5.61
N TYR A 32 -9.44 -27.63 4.84
CA TYR A 32 -8.18 -26.90 4.80
C TYR A 32 -8.32 -25.48 5.31
N LYS A 33 -7.28 -24.96 5.96
CA LYS A 33 -7.19 -23.55 6.32
C LYS A 33 -6.85 -22.72 5.08
N VAL A 34 -7.42 -21.53 4.99
CA VAL A 34 -7.14 -20.53 3.95
C VAL A 34 -6.71 -19.21 4.61
N CYS A 35 -5.79 -18.49 3.95
CA CYS A 35 -5.41 -17.14 4.34
C CYS A 35 -6.37 -16.13 3.70
N ARG A 36 -6.77 -15.12 4.46
CA ARG A 36 -7.70 -14.07 4.07
C ARG A 36 -7.04 -12.72 4.32
N TYR A 37 -7.36 -11.76 3.46
CA TYR A 37 -6.80 -10.41 3.49
C TYR A 37 -7.92 -9.42 3.20
N LEU A 38 -8.01 -8.36 4.01
CA LEU A 38 -8.85 -7.20 3.74
C LEU A 38 -8.00 -6.16 3.01
N PHE A 39 -8.25 -6.03 1.71
CA PHE A 39 -7.66 -4.98 0.89
C PHE A 39 -8.54 -3.73 0.92
N VAL A 40 -7.91 -2.57 1.10
CA VAL A 40 -8.54 -1.25 0.98
C VAL A 40 -7.75 -0.45 -0.04
N ARG A 41 -8.45 0.10 -1.03
CA ARG A 41 -7.84 0.95 -2.06
C ARG A 41 -7.35 2.27 -1.41
N CYS A 42 -6.17 2.71 -1.81
CA CYS A 42 -5.49 3.89 -1.28
C CYS A 42 -4.70 4.58 -2.38
N ASP A 43 -5.40 4.93 -3.46
CA ASP A 43 -4.83 5.52 -4.68
C ASP A 43 -5.27 6.99 -4.84
N ASN A 44 -4.43 7.80 -5.46
CA ASN A 44 -4.74 9.21 -5.77
C ASN A 44 -5.60 9.35 -7.04
N GLY A 45 -5.55 8.37 -7.95
CA GLY A 45 -6.40 8.33 -9.12
C GLY A 45 -7.79 7.78 -8.79
N PRO A 46 -8.84 8.27 -9.48
CA PRO A 46 -10.19 7.74 -9.30
C PRO A 46 -10.25 6.25 -9.67
N ALA A 47 -11.21 5.53 -9.09
CA ALA A 47 -11.38 4.12 -9.42
C ALA A 47 -11.92 3.99 -10.87
N PRO A 48 -11.47 2.99 -11.66
CA PRO A 48 -11.91 2.86 -13.05
C PRO A 48 -13.40 2.58 -13.26
N TRP A 49 -14.16 2.33 -12.19
CA TRP A 49 -15.59 2.06 -12.20
C TRP A 49 -16.43 3.16 -11.54
N THR A 50 -15.79 4.28 -11.15
CA THR A 50 -16.46 5.46 -10.58
C THR A 50 -16.36 6.63 -11.56
N SER A 51 -17.31 7.56 -11.51
CA SER A 51 -17.24 8.84 -12.25
C SER A 51 -16.59 9.96 -11.42
N ASP A 52 -15.83 9.57 -10.38
CA ASP A 52 -15.20 10.51 -9.47
C ASP A 52 -14.01 11.22 -10.13
N GLU A 53 -13.76 12.46 -9.72
CA GLU A 53 -12.60 13.23 -10.18
C GLU A 53 -11.36 12.99 -9.30
N HIS A 54 -11.58 12.51 -8.07
CA HIS A 54 -10.55 12.37 -7.04
C HIS A 54 -10.33 10.90 -6.67
N GLY A 55 -9.14 10.60 -6.13
CA GLY A 55 -8.82 9.28 -5.59
C GLY A 55 -9.48 8.96 -4.25
N ASP A 56 -9.07 7.84 -3.67
CA ASP A 56 -9.61 7.35 -2.40
C ASP A 56 -9.24 8.27 -1.24
N ARG A 57 -10.07 8.26 -0.20
CA ARG A 57 -9.79 8.87 1.10
C ARG A 57 -9.87 7.82 2.21
N PRO A 58 -9.26 8.06 3.38
CA PRO A 58 -9.44 7.21 4.55
C PRO A 58 -10.94 7.00 4.84
N ARG A 59 -11.33 5.75 5.07
CA ARG A 59 -12.72 5.36 5.33
C ARG A 59 -12.78 4.28 6.40
N VAL A 60 -13.90 4.26 7.12
CA VAL A 60 -14.15 3.25 8.15
C VAL A 60 -14.22 1.86 7.49
N LEU A 61 -13.59 0.88 8.15
CA LEU A 61 -13.59 -0.49 7.66
C LEU A 61 -14.98 -1.11 7.80
N PRO A 62 -15.42 -1.93 6.83
CA PRO A 62 -16.69 -2.62 6.94
C PRO A 62 -16.69 -3.59 8.12
N ASN A 63 -17.88 -3.91 8.66
CA ASN A 63 -18.03 -5.04 9.56
C ASN A 63 -17.74 -6.34 8.79
N ILE A 64 -16.87 -7.18 9.34
CA ILE A 64 -16.49 -8.47 8.75
C ILE A 64 -16.91 -9.58 9.73
N PRO A 65 -18.15 -10.11 9.61
CA PRO A 65 -18.67 -11.12 10.54
C PRO A 65 -17.83 -12.39 10.62
N GLU A 66 -17.10 -12.72 9.55
CA GLU A 66 -16.28 -13.93 9.50
C GLU A 66 -15.07 -13.89 10.45
N LEU A 67 -14.68 -12.71 10.94
CA LEU A 67 -13.60 -12.56 11.92
C LEU A 67 -13.91 -13.27 13.25
N LYS A 68 -15.18 -13.52 13.56
CA LYS A 68 -15.59 -14.28 14.76
C LYS A 68 -15.01 -15.71 14.80
N LYS A 69 -14.66 -16.29 13.65
CA LYS A 69 -14.07 -17.62 13.51
C LYS A 69 -12.63 -17.56 12.97
N ALA A 70 -12.02 -16.37 13.00
CA ALA A 70 -10.65 -16.19 12.53
C ALA A 70 -9.65 -16.76 13.54
N THR A 71 -8.58 -17.33 13.01
CA THR A 71 -7.35 -17.64 13.75
C THR A 71 -6.22 -16.80 13.18
N ASP A 72 -5.17 -16.54 13.96
CA ASP A 72 -4.00 -15.78 13.52
C ASP A 72 -4.38 -14.39 12.95
N LEU A 73 -5.30 -13.69 13.62
CA LEU A 73 -5.76 -12.37 13.21
C LEU A 73 -4.65 -11.35 13.45
N PHE A 74 -4.26 -10.67 12.38
CA PHE A 74 -3.41 -9.49 12.41
C PHE A 74 -4.19 -8.29 11.91
N GLU A 75 -4.11 -7.19 12.66
CA GLU A 75 -4.67 -5.90 12.30
C GLU A 75 -3.54 -4.88 12.22
N ARG A 76 -3.58 -4.05 11.19
CA ARG A 76 -2.65 -2.93 11.07
C ARG A 76 -2.87 -1.97 12.24
N LYS A 77 -1.79 -1.67 12.96
CA LYS A 77 -1.84 -0.70 14.07
C LYS A 77 -2.01 0.71 13.54
N GLU A 78 -3.00 1.43 14.04
CA GLU A 78 -3.21 2.85 13.72
C GLU A 78 -2.10 3.75 14.28
N THR A 79 -1.43 3.31 15.34
CA THR A 79 -0.37 4.08 16.01
C THR A 79 0.95 4.10 15.25
N GLU A 80 1.13 3.28 14.21
CA GLU A 80 2.34 3.25 13.41
C GLU A 80 2.16 4.09 12.14
N THR A 81 3.08 5.01 11.88
CA THR A 81 3.10 5.75 10.62
C THR A 81 3.29 4.76 9.45
N PRO A 82 2.35 4.63 8.51
CA PRO A 82 2.49 3.71 7.38
C PRO A 82 3.50 4.26 6.37
N SER A 83 4.19 3.40 5.61
CA SER A 83 5.09 3.91 4.55
C SER A 83 4.35 4.67 3.46
N TRP A 84 3.15 4.20 3.10
CA TRP A 84 2.21 4.87 2.20
C TRP A 84 0.97 5.28 3.00
N GLY A 85 0.70 6.57 3.12
CA GLY A 85 -0.34 7.12 3.98
C GLY A 85 -1.06 8.29 3.33
N PHE A 86 -2.24 8.62 3.84
CA PHE A 86 -3.01 9.77 3.40
C PHE A 86 -2.54 10.99 4.18
N ASP A 87 -2.09 12.01 3.49
CA ASP A 87 -1.75 13.29 4.07
C ASP A 87 -2.98 14.20 4.05
N GLU A 88 -3.51 14.55 5.23
CA GLU A 88 -4.70 15.39 5.34
C GLU A 88 -4.46 16.83 4.87
N SER A 89 -3.22 17.34 4.98
CA SER A 89 -2.87 18.70 4.57
C SER A 89 -2.78 18.84 3.05
N GLU A 90 -2.24 17.82 2.38
CA GLU A 90 -2.15 17.77 0.91
C GLU A 90 -3.38 17.10 0.26
N GLY A 91 -4.25 16.48 1.05
CA GLY A 91 -5.45 15.79 0.58
C GLY A 91 -5.17 14.60 -0.34
N ARG A 92 -4.00 13.94 -0.20
CA ARG A 92 -3.57 12.88 -1.10
C ARG A 92 -2.72 11.81 -0.41
N TRP A 93 -2.68 10.62 -1.00
CA TRP A 93 -1.78 9.54 -0.63
C TRP A 93 -0.34 9.85 -1.05
N LYS A 94 0.61 9.65 -0.13
CA LYS A 94 2.03 9.82 -0.41
C LYS A 94 2.90 8.89 0.44
N TRP A 95 4.19 8.85 0.11
CA TRP A 95 5.20 8.23 0.95
C TRP A 95 5.36 9.05 2.24
N MET A 96 4.98 8.49 3.38
CA MET A 96 5.17 9.14 4.69
C MET A 96 6.54 8.83 5.27
N LYS A 97 7.10 7.67 4.90
CA LYS A 97 8.46 7.26 5.25
C LYS A 97 9.34 7.40 4.02
N ALA A 98 10.55 7.89 4.21
CA ALA A 98 11.56 7.88 3.16
C ALA A 98 11.76 6.42 2.67
N PRO A 99 11.96 6.22 1.36
CA PRO A 99 12.29 4.90 0.85
C PRO A 99 13.57 4.39 1.53
N PRO A 100 13.69 3.08 1.81
CA PRO A 100 14.92 2.54 2.35
C PRO A 100 16.07 2.82 1.39
N ALA A 101 17.28 2.97 1.94
CA ALA A 101 18.46 3.17 1.12
C ALA A 101 18.58 2.06 0.07
N SER A 102 18.75 2.44 -1.20
CA SER A 102 18.86 1.51 -2.31
C SER A 102 20.04 0.55 -2.08
N ARG A 103 19.78 -0.75 -2.23
CA ARG A 103 20.84 -1.79 -2.23
C ARG A 103 21.49 -1.96 -3.60
N LYS A 104 21.10 -1.20 -4.63
CA LYS A 104 21.79 -1.23 -5.91
C LYS A 104 23.23 -0.76 -5.67
N SER A 105 24.20 -1.54 -6.17
CA SER A 105 25.59 -1.09 -6.12
C SER A 105 25.68 0.23 -6.88
N VAL A 106 26.38 1.19 -6.28
CA VAL A 106 26.59 2.53 -6.85
C VAL A 106 27.38 2.46 -8.17
N GLU A 107 27.93 1.28 -8.49
CA GLU A 107 28.67 0.93 -9.72
C GLU A 107 27.76 0.54 -10.88
N ALA A 108 26.52 0.09 -10.62
CA ALA A 108 25.55 -0.28 -11.66
C ALA A 108 24.70 0.90 -12.17
N LEU A 109 25.04 2.12 -11.73
CA LEU A 109 24.31 3.35 -12.07
C LEU A 109 25.07 4.13 -13.15
N ASP A 110 24.32 4.86 -13.96
CA ASP A 110 24.86 5.89 -14.85
C ASP A 110 25.77 6.85 -14.04
N PRO A 111 26.93 7.27 -14.57
CA PRO A 111 27.77 8.32 -14.00
C PRO A 111 27.04 9.54 -13.43
N GLU A 112 25.94 9.99 -14.04
CA GLU A 112 25.15 11.13 -13.56
C GLU A 112 24.33 10.80 -12.31
N GLU A 113 23.63 9.66 -12.32
CA GLU A 113 22.89 9.15 -11.16
C GLU A 113 23.83 8.90 -9.98
N ARG A 114 25.03 8.39 -10.27
CA ARG A 114 26.09 8.16 -9.28
C ARG A 114 26.55 9.46 -8.60
N ARG A 115 26.70 10.55 -9.37
CA ARG A 115 27.05 11.87 -8.82
C ARG A 115 25.92 12.45 -7.97
N SER A 116 24.68 12.30 -8.42
CA SER A 116 23.49 12.77 -7.69
C SER A 116 23.35 12.08 -6.34
N ILE A 117 23.47 10.75 -6.30
CA ILE A 117 23.39 9.97 -5.06
C ILE A 117 24.54 10.30 -4.10
N LYS A 118 25.78 10.45 -4.60
CA LYS A 118 26.92 10.87 -3.75
C LYS A 118 26.70 12.26 -3.13
N ARG A 119 26.11 13.20 -3.88
CA ARG A 119 25.75 14.53 -3.35
C ARG A 119 24.67 14.44 -2.27
N ALA A 120 23.63 13.62 -2.50
CA ALA A 120 22.56 13.42 -1.52
C ALA A 120 23.08 12.78 -0.22
N ILE A 121 23.96 11.77 -0.32
CA ILE A 121 24.60 11.14 0.85
C ILE A 121 25.44 12.15 1.64
N LYS A 122 26.26 12.96 0.96
CA LYS A 122 27.10 13.98 1.62
C LYS A 122 26.26 15.07 2.30
N ALA A 123 25.15 15.47 1.70
CA ALA A 123 24.22 16.43 2.30
C ALA A 123 23.53 15.86 3.54
N ALA A 124 23.11 14.59 3.49
CA ALA A 124 22.50 13.91 4.65
C ALA A 124 23.50 13.74 5.81
N GLN A 125 24.77 13.45 5.51
CA GLN A 125 25.82 13.35 6.54
C GLN A 125 26.14 14.71 7.18
N ASN A 126 26.20 15.79 6.42
CA ASN A 126 26.45 17.12 6.97
C ASN A 126 25.30 17.64 7.85
N ASN A 127 24.06 17.25 7.57
CA ASN A 127 22.90 17.61 8.39
C ASN A 127 22.78 16.81 9.70
N SER A 128 23.52 15.71 9.85
CA SER A 128 23.53 14.89 11.07
C SER A 128 24.56 15.37 12.12
N VAL A 129 25.39 16.37 11.79
CA VAL A 129 26.47 16.88 12.66
C VAL A 129 26.13 18.29 13.19
N ARG A 130 24.84 18.66 13.21
CA ARG A 130 24.37 19.96 13.72
C ARG A 130 23.28 19.80 14.77
#